data_AF-A0A0F9FQP8-F1
#
_entry.id   AF-A0A0F9FQP8-F1
#
_cell.length_a   1.000
_cell.length_b   1.000
_cell.length_c   1.000
_cell.angle_alpha   90.00
_cell.angle_beta   90.00
_cell.angle_gamma   90.00
#
_symmetry.space_group_name_H-M   'P 1'
#
loop_
_entity.id
_entity.type
_entity.pdbx_description
1 polymer ?
#
loop_
_entity_poly.entity_id
_entity_poly.type
_entity_poly.pdbx_seq_one_letter_code
_entity_poly.pdbx_strand_id
1 'polypeptide(L)'
;MDISELEQILKEHLVAKFGVAELTPFKKEGEAIPAGLLEPYTVALSMAIALDDDIIDGITDRPTNDYAHLYWKINDVLNRAAFAASMWIEKKGYRAKAIPASYFADEKNLLGNISHKAVARMAGLGWQGKSLLLVTPEHGPRVRLVTVLTDMPLKP
;
A
#
# COMPACT_ATOMS: atom_id res chain seq x y z
N MET A 1 15.40 15.98 -0.30
CA MET A 1 15.29 15.14 0.90
C MET A 1 15.97 13.82 0.56
N ASP A 2 16.91 13.37 1.37
CA ASP A 2 17.54 12.07 1.17
C ASP A 2 16.57 10.98 1.66
N ILE A 3 16.20 10.06 0.77
CA ILE A 3 15.30 8.93 1.08
C ILE A 3 16.06 7.60 1.14
N SER A 4 17.39 7.60 1.08
CA SER A 4 18.20 6.38 1.03
C SER A 4 17.98 5.49 2.26
N GLU A 5 17.79 6.08 3.44
CA GLU A 5 17.44 5.34 4.67
C GLU A 5 16.07 4.65 4.53
N LEU A 6 15.08 5.34 3.96
CA LEU A 6 13.75 4.76 3.73
C LEU A 6 13.85 3.62 2.72
N GLU A 7 14.54 3.81 1.60
CA GLU A 7 14.76 2.75 0.60
C GLU A 7 15.41 1.51 1.19
N GLN A 8 16.40 1.69 2.08
CA GLN A 8 17.04 0.58 2.78
C GLN A 8 16.05 -0.17 3.68
N ILE A 9 15.25 0.56 4.47
CA ILE A 9 14.18 -0.04 5.31
C ILE A 9 13.21 -0.85 4.46
N LEU A 10 12.77 -0.30 3.32
CA LEU A 10 11.81 -0.97 2.44
C LEU A 10 12.39 -2.22 1.80
N LYS A 11 13.66 -2.18 1.37
CA LYS A 11 14.39 -3.35 0.84
C LYS A 11 14.52 -4.47 1.87
N GLU A 12 14.84 -4.13 3.12
CA GLU A 12 14.90 -5.10 4.23
C GLU A 12 13.56 -5.80 4.50
N HIS A 13 12.45 -5.16 4.11
CA HIS A 13 11.11 -5.70 4.22
C HIS A 13 10.57 -6.28 2.92
N LEU A 14 11.45 -6.61 1.95
CA LEU A 14 11.09 -7.27 0.69
C LEU A 14 10.12 -6.46 -0.19
N VAL A 15 10.03 -5.14 0.00
CA VAL A 15 9.19 -4.27 -0.84
C VAL A 15 9.78 -4.23 -2.24
N ALA A 16 9.02 -4.76 -3.20
CA ALA A 16 9.42 -4.86 -4.60
C ALA A 16 9.33 -3.51 -5.33
N LYS A 17 8.33 -2.69 -4.97
CA LYS A 17 8.10 -1.38 -5.56
C LYS A 17 7.46 -0.45 -4.55
N PHE A 18 7.81 0.83 -4.57
CA PHE A 18 7.14 1.86 -3.81
C PHE A 18 7.03 3.15 -4.62
N GLY A 19 6.20 4.08 -4.17
CA GLY A 19 6.03 5.39 -4.77
C GLY A 19 5.25 6.31 -3.86
N VAL A 20 5.27 7.61 -4.15
CA VAL A 20 4.64 8.64 -3.32
C VAL A 20 3.52 9.31 -4.12
N ALA A 21 2.34 9.38 -3.50
CA ALA A 21 1.17 10.06 -4.05
C ALA A 21 0.86 11.32 -3.26
N GLU A 22 0.69 12.45 -3.95
CA GLU A 22 0.06 13.64 -3.37
C GLU A 22 -1.39 13.32 -2.98
N LEU A 23 -1.81 13.66 -1.76
CA LEU A 23 -3.16 13.36 -1.28
C LEU A 23 -4.20 14.37 -1.76
N THR A 24 -3.80 15.54 -2.25
CA THR A 24 -4.74 16.60 -2.66
C THR A 24 -5.80 16.12 -3.66
N PRO A 25 -5.47 15.35 -4.72
CA PRO A 25 -6.49 14.78 -5.61
C PRO A 25 -7.38 13.75 -4.90
N PHE A 26 -6.79 12.88 -4.06
CA PHE A 26 -7.53 11.85 -3.34
C PHE A 26 -8.53 12.45 -2.35
N LYS A 27 -8.19 13.57 -1.68
CA LYS A 27 -9.10 14.27 -0.76
C LYS A 27 -10.34 14.86 -1.44
N LYS A 28 -10.30 15.10 -2.76
CA LYS A 28 -11.43 15.67 -3.51
C LYS A 28 -12.44 14.62 -3.98
N GLU A 29 -11.95 13.44 -4.34
CA GLU A 29 -12.75 12.43 -5.06
C GLU A 29 -12.79 11.07 -4.35
N GLY A 30 -11.85 10.82 -3.44
CA GLY A 30 -11.74 9.57 -2.70
C GLY A 30 -12.49 9.59 -1.38
N GLU A 31 -12.79 8.39 -0.89
CA GLU A 31 -13.39 8.20 0.43
C GLU A 31 -12.33 7.72 1.43
N ALA A 32 -12.44 8.21 2.66
CA ALA A 32 -11.59 7.80 3.77
C ALA A 32 -12.43 7.56 5.03
N ILE A 33 -12.09 6.50 5.78
CA ILE A 33 -12.78 6.09 7.00
C ILE A 33 -11.78 6.05 8.16
N PRO A 34 -12.02 6.78 9.26
CA PRO A 34 -13.15 7.70 9.49
C PRO A 34 -13.05 8.98 8.64
N ALA A 35 -14.16 9.73 8.56
CA ALA A 35 -14.15 11.06 7.97
C ALA A 35 -13.07 11.93 8.63
N GLY A 36 -12.34 12.69 7.82
CA GLY A 36 -11.21 13.52 8.28
C GLY A 36 -9.89 12.77 8.51
N LEU A 37 -9.82 11.45 8.23
CA LEU A 37 -8.59 10.67 8.35
C LEU A 37 -7.39 11.31 7.62
N LEU A 38 -7.63 11.94 6.47
CA LEU A 38 -6.58 12.47 5.60
C LEU A 38 -6.13 13.89 5.98
N GLU A 39 -6.87 14.62 6.81
CA GLU A 39 -6.59 16.03 7.12
C GLU A 39 -5.16 16.28 7.59
N PRO A 40 -4.57 15.44 8.48
CA PRO A 40 -3.22 15.68 8.98
C PRO A 40 -2.09 15.41 7.97
N TYR A 41 -2.39 14.85 6.80
CA TYR A 41 -1.40 14.28 5.90
C TYR A 41 -1.41 14.98 4.53
N THR A 42 -0.25 15.10 3.90
CA THR A 42 -0.07 15.76 2.60
C THR A 42 0.21 14.75 1.49
N VAL A 43 0.92 13.67 1.81
CA VAL A 43 1.29 12.63 0.85
C VAL A 43 1.04 11.22 1.41
N ALA A 44 1.04 10.24 0.53
CA ALA A 44 0.91 8.83 0.86
C ALA A 44 2.01 8.01 0.18
N LEU A 45 2.79 7.29 0.98
CA LEU A 45 3.75 6.30 0.52
C LEU A 45 3.00 4.99 0.23
N SER A 46 2.94 4.58 -1.03
CA SER A 46 2.42 3.28 -1.45
C SER A 46 3.57 2.29 -1.61
N MET A 47 3.39 1.07 -1.10
CA MET A 47 4.36 -0.01 -1.21
C MET A 47 3.67 -1.26 -1.74
N ALA A 48 4.40 -2.04 -2.53
CA ALA A 48 3.94 -3.26 -3.15
C ALA A 48 4.93 -4.42 -2.95
N ILE A 49 4.40 -5.61 -2.73
CA ILE A 49 5.14 -6.87 -2.76
C ILE A 49 4.50 -7.77 -3.81
N ALA A 50 5.33 -8.37 -4.67
CA ALA A 50 4.91 -9.34 -5.67
C ALA A 50 4.45 -10.64 -5.01
N LEU A 51 3.40 -11.24 -5.57
CA LEU A 51 2.94 -12.57 -5.20
C LEU A 51 3.82 -13.62 -5.90
N ASP A 52 3.94 -14.80 -5.29
CA ASP A 52 4.61 -15.96 -5.87
C ASP A 52 3.83 -16.46 -7.10
N ASP A 53 4.50 -16.58 -8.25
CA ASP A 53 3.86 -16.93 -9.51
C ASP A 53 3.33 -18.37 -9.54
N ASP A 54 4.05 -19.34 -8.95
CA ASP A 54 3.64 -20.74 -8.92
C ASP A 54 2.37 -20.92 -8.07
N ILE A 55 2.28 -20.21 -6.94
CA ILE A 55 1.07 -20.22 -6.10
C ILE A 55 -0.12 -19.59 -6.82
N ILE A 56 0.10 -18.49 -7.55
CA ILE A 56 -0.97 -17.80 -8.29
C ILE A 56 -1.43 -18.62 -9.50
N ASP A 57 -0.50 -19.24 -10.24
CA ASP A 57 -0.82 -20.07 -11.39
C ASP A 57 -1.49 -21.39 -11.00
N GLY A 58 -1.32 -21.83 -9.74
CA GLY A 58 -2.07 -22.95 -9.15
C GLY A 58 -3.55 -22.66 -8.88
N ILE A 59 -4.01 -21.41 -8.98
CA ILE A 59 -5.42 -21.03 -8.81
C ILE A 59 -6.17 -21.30 -10.13
N THR A 60 -7.12 -22.23 -10.11
CA THR A 60 -7.93 -22.57 -11.29
C THR A 60 -9.31 -21.93 -11.25
N ASP A 61 -10.12 -22.24 -10.24
CA ASP A 61 -11.51 -21.75 -10.11
C ASP A 61 -11.78 -20.99 -8.79
N ARG A 62 -10.98 -21.24 -7.75
CA ARG A 62 -11.17 -20.67 -6.41
C ARG A 62 -9.86 -20.49 -5.65
N PRO A 63 -9.82 -19.62 -4.62
CA PRO A 63 -8.66 -19.50 -3.74
C PRO A 63 -8.22 -20.84 -3.16
N THR A 64 -6.91 -21.08 -3.12
CA THR A 64 -6.28 -22.26 -2.52
C THR A 64 -5.80 -21.96 -1.10
N ASN A 65 -5.49 -22.99 -0.32
CA ASN A 65 -4.85 -22.82 1.00
C ASN A 65 -3.47 -22.15 0.85
N ASP A 66 -2.70 -22.52 -0.17
CA ASP A 66 -1.39 -21.93 -0.44
C ASP A 66 -1.52 -20.42 -0.74
N TYR A 67 -2.50 -20.04 -1.54
CA TYR A 67 -2.83 -18.63 -1.77
C TYR A 67 -3.25 -17.92 -0.48
N ALA A 68 -4.08 -18.54 0.36
CA ALA A 68 -4.46 -17.96 1.64
C ALA A 68 -3.25 -17.74 2.55
N HIS A 69 -2.35 -18.73 2.66
CA HIS A 69 -1.13 -18.61 3.45
C HIS A 69 -0.21 -17.51 2.91
N LEU A 70 -0.01 -17.45 1.58
CA LEU A 70 0.76 -16.40 0.91
C LEU A 70 0.16 -15.02 1.19
N TYR A 71 -1.16 -14.88 1.07
CA TYR A 71 -1.89 -13.66 1.37
C TYR A 71 -1.62 -13.15 2.79
N TRP A 72 -1.78 -14.01 3.79
CA TRP A 72 -1.53 -13.65 5.19
C TRP A 72 -0.08 -13.25 5.42
N LYS A 73 0.86 -14.03 4.87
CA LYS A 73 2.29 -13.79 5.04
C LYS A 73 2.73 -12.47 4.41
N ILE A 74 2.30 -12.18 3.19
CA ILE A 74 2.67 -10.94 2.50
C ILE A 74 2.02 -9.74 3.16
N ASN A 75 0.77 -9.83 3.61
CA ASN A 75 0.13 -8.75 4.36
C ASN A 75 0.88 -8.44 5.66
N ASP A 76 1.35 -9.47 6.38
CA ASP A 76 2.18 -9.28 7.58
C ASP A 76 3.50 -8.55 7.26
N VAL A 77 4.21 -8.97 6.21
CA VAL A 77 5.46 -8.32 5.76
C VAL A 77 5.19 -6.85 5.38
N LEU A 78 4.15 -6.58 4.60
CA LEU A 78 3.74 -5.23 4.21
C LEU A 78 3.38 -4.37 5.43
N ASN A 79 2.66 -4.92 6.41
CA ASN A 79 2.31 -4.19 7.62
C ASN A 79 3.54 -3.86 8.46
N ARG A 80 4.53 -4.77 8.54
CA ARG A 80 5.82 -4.51 9.19
C ARG A 80 6.61 -3.44 8.45
N ALA A 81 6.62 -3.46 7.12
CA ALA A 81 7.25 -2.41 6.30
C ALA A 81 6.61 -1.04 6.55
N ALA A 82 5.27 -0.98 6.54
CA ALA A 82 4.52 0.24 6.79
C ALA A 82 4.77 0.78 8.20
N PHE A 83 4.84 -0.11 9.20
CA PHE A 83 5.19 0.26 10.57
C PHE A 83 6.61 0.81 10.67
N ALA A 84 7.61 0.13 10.10
CA ALA A 84 9.01 0.59 10.11
C ALA A 84 9.17 1.94 9.41
N ALA A 85 8.54 2.12 8.25
CA ALA A 85 8.51 3.40 7.54
C ALA A 85 7.85 4.49 8.38
N SER A 86 6.73 4.20 9.04
CA SER A 86 6.03 5.17 9.90
C SER A 86 6.91 5.60 11.07
N MET A 87 7.57 4.65 11.75
CA MET A 87 8.51 4.94 12.83
C MET A 87 9.71 5.77 12.37
N TRP A 88 10.22 5.53 11.16
CA TRP A 88 11.30 6.32 10.58
C TRP A 88 10.86 7.76 10.31
N ILE A 89 9.69 7.95 9.71
CA ILE A 89 9.08 9.27 9.44
C ILE A 89 8.88 10.04 10.75
N GLU A 90 8.32 9.37 11.78
CA GLU A 90 8.06 9.97 13.10
C GLU A 90 9.36 10.41 13.80
N LYS A 91 10.42 9.61 13.70
CA LYS A 91 11.75 9.98 14.23
C LYS A 91 12.35 11.22 13.57
N LYS A 92 11.91 11.56 12.35
CA LYS A 92 12.32 12.79 11.66
C LYS A 92 11.42 13.99 12.00
N GLY A 93 10.45 13.82 12.91
CA GLY A 93 9.58 14.90 13.41
C GLY A 93 8.29 15.10 12.62
N TYR A 94 7.95 14.18 11.74
CA TYR A 94 6.75 14.23 10.90
C TYR A 94 5.65 13.30 11.43
N ARG A 95 4.41 13.53 11.03
CA ARG A 95 3.29 12.64 11.30
C ARG A 95 3.32 11.48 10.32
N ALA A 96 3.09 10.27 10.80
CA ALA A 96 2.88 9.10 9.97
C ALA A 96 1.67 8.29 10.45
N LYS A 97 1.03 7.57 9.54
CA LYS A 97 0.04 6.55 9.88
C LYS A 97 0.06 5.42 8.87
N ALA A 98 0.48 4.25 9.33
CA ALA A 98 0.32 3.01 8.58
C ALA A 98 -1.18 2.67 8.45
N ILE A 99 -1.62 2.42 7.22
CA ILE A 99 -2.92 1.84 6.92
C ILE A 99 -2.70 0.35 6.63
N PRO A 100 -3.32 -0.57 7.40
CA PRO A 100 -3.08 -2.01 7.24
C PRO A 100 -3.48 -2.51 5.85
N ALA A 101 -2.67 -3.42 5.28
CA ALA A 101 -2.88 -4.00 3.95
C ALA A 101 -4.24 -4.73 3.77
N SER A 102 -4.87 -5.12 4.88
CA SER A 102 -6.19 -5.77 4.92
C SER A 102 -6.85 -5.54 6.27
N TYR A 103 -7.79 -4.59 6.32
CA TYR A 103 -8.58 -4.28 7.52
C TYR A 103 -9.92 -3.68 7.09
N PHE A 104 -11.00 -4.07 7.77
CA PHE A 104 -12.33 -3.48 7.57
C PHE A 104 -12.53 -2.32 8.56
N ALA A 105 -12.50 -1.10 8.03
CA ALA A 105 -12.90 0.10 8.78
C ALA A 105 -14.42 0.25 8.85
N ASP A 106 -15.12 -0.29 7.85
CA ASP A 106 -16.58 -0.50 7.85
C ASP A 106 -16.85 -1.94 7.40
N GLU A 107 -17.15 -2.80 8.36
CA GLU A 107 -17.42 -4.22 8.13
C GLU A 107 -18.71 -4.45 7.33
N LYS A 108 -19.71 -3.58 7.48
CA LYS A 108 -21.00 -3.72 6.80
C LYS A 108 -20.85 -3.55 5.29
N ASN A 109 -20.03 -2.58 4.87
CA ASN A 109 -19.79 -2.27 3.46
C ASN A 109 -18.47 -2.88 2.94
N LEU A 110 -17.75 -3.62 3.79
CA LEU A 110 -16.44 -4.22 3.48
C LEU A 110 -15.40 -3.19 3.01
N LEU A 111 -15.41 -2.00 3.62
CA LEU A 111 -14.51 -0.91 3.25
C LEU A 111 -13.30 -0.85 4.19
N GLY A 112 -12.13 -0.61 3.62
CA GLY A 112 -10.92 -0.24 4.35
C GLY A 112 -10.88 1.26 4.67
N ASN A 113 -9.80 1.69 5.34
CA ASN A 113 -9.63 3.11 5.67
C ASN A 113 -9.50 4.01 4.44
N ILE A 114 -8.89 3.50 3.37
CA ILE A 114 -8.71 4.14 2.06
C ILE A 114 -8.57 3.06 0.98
N SER A 115 -8.67 3.44 -0.29
CA SER A 115 -8.34 2.55 -1.40
C SER A 115 -6.84 2.50 -1.67
N HIS A 116 -6.15 1.44 -1.22
CA HIS A 116 -4.73 1.21 -1.54
C HIS A 116 -4.46 1.20 -3.05
N LYS A 117 -5.39 0.66 -3.86
CA LYS A 117 -5.25 0.62 -5.33
C LYS A 117 -5.23 2.02 -5.94
N ALA A 118 -6.09 2.91 -5.46
CA ALA A 118 -6.14 4.28 -5.94
C ALA A 118 -4.86 5.05 -5.57
N VAL A 119 -4.37 4.90 -4.33
CA VAL A 119 -3.10 5.49 -3.90
C VAL A 119 -1.94 4.96 -4.75
N ALA A 120 -1.86 3.64 -4.96
CA ALA A 120 -0.79 3.03 -5.76
C ALA A 120 -0.78 3.52 -7.22
N ARG A 121 -1.95 3.69 -7.83
CA ARG A 121 -2.08 4.30 -9.16
C ARG A 121 -1.57 5.75 -9.16
N MET A 122 -1.97 6.55 -8.18
CA MET A 122 -1.54 7.94 -8.06
C MET A 122 -0.04 8.07 -7.78
N ALA A 123 0.53 7.10 -7.07
CA ALA A 123 1.96 6.99 -6.79
C ALA A 123 2.78 6.43 -7.97
N GLY A 124 2.15 6.18 -9.13
CA GLY A 124 2.85 5.73 -10.33
C GLY A 124 3.29 4.25 -10.33
N LEU A 125 2.78 3.42 -9.42
CA LEU A 125 3.15 2.00 -9.37
C LEU A 125 2.60 1.21 -10.57
N GLY A 126 1.49 1.69 -11.15
CA GLY A 126 0.79 1.01 -12.24
C GLY A 126 -0.50 1.72 -12.67
N TRP A 127 -1.34 1.02 -13.43
CA TRP A 127 -2.63 1.51 -13.90
C TRP A 127 -3.79 0.60 -13.49
N GLN A 128 -5.02 1.08 -13.59
CA GLN A 128 -6.19 0.23 -13.35
C GLN A 128 -6.48 -0.61 -14.59
N GLY A 129 -6.39 -1.93 -14.45
CA GLY A 129 -6.72 -2.89 -15.50
C GLY A 129 -8.23 -3.09 -15.68
N LYS A 130 -8.62 -3.81 -16.74
CA LYS A 130 -10.03 -4.20 -16.99
C LYS A 130 -10.62 -5.07 -15.88
N SER A 131 -9.77 -5.80 -15.14
CA SER A 131 -10.13 -6.56 -13.94
C SER A 131 -10.37 -5.69 -12.71
N LEU A 132 -10.24 -4.36 -12.81
CA LEU A 132 -10.26 -3.39 -11.71
C LEU A 132 -9.12 -3.57 -10.70
N LEU A 133 -8.15 -4.44 -10.99
CA LEU A 133 -6.91 -4.55 -10.23
C LEU A 133 -5.92 -3.48 -10.67
N LEU A 134 -5.00 -3.11 -9.77
CA LEU A 134 -3.80 -2.38 -10.17
C LEU A 134 -2.93 -3.33 -10.98
N VAL A 135 -2.48 -2.92 -12.16
CA VAL A 135 -1.53 -3.64 -13.01
C VAL A 135 -0.21 -2.88 -12.99
N THR A 136 0.83 -3.53 -12.47
CA THR A 136 2.20 -3.01 -12.46
C THR A 136 2.94 -3.47 -13.73
N PRO A 137 3.89 -2.68 -14.27
CA PRO A 137 4.68 -3.09 -15.43
C PRO A 137 5.42 -4.41 -15.25
N GLU A 138 5.97 -4.65 -14.05
CA GLU A 138 6.88 -5.77 -13.79
C GLU A 138 6.16 -7.05 -13.35
N HIS A 139 5.08 -6.93 -12.58
CA HIS A 139 4.38 -8.07 -11.95
C HIS A 139 2.90 -8.18 -12.35
N GLY A 140 2.44 -7.34 -13.29
CA GLY A 140 1.04 -7.28 -13.67
C GLY A 140 0.14 -7.03 -12.45
N PRO A 141 -1.01 -7.72 -12.32
CA PRO A 141 -1.91 -7.58 -11.19
C PRO A 141 -1.50 -8.37 -9.94
N ARG A 142 -0.36 -9.07 -9.95
CA ARG A 142 0.06 -10.03 -8.93
C ARG A 142 0.83 -9.34 -7.79
N VAL A 143 0.25 -8.30 -7.21
CA VAL A 143 0.86 -7.56 -6.10
C VAL A 143 -0.12 -7.36 -4.94
N ARG A 144 0.43 -7.34 -3.72
CA ARG A 144 -0.26 -6.85 -2.52
C ARG A 144 0.24 -5.45 -2.21
N LEU A 145 -0.63 -4.62 -1.65
CA LEU A 145 -0.39 -3.19 -1.44
C LEU A 145 -0.55 -2.83 0.03
N VAL A 146 0.18 -1.81 0.46
CA VAL A 146 -0.03 -1.12 1.74
C VAL A 146 0.27 0.37 1.57
N THR A 147 -0.21 1.19 2.50
CA THR A 147 -0.04 2.64 2.44
C THR A 147 0.37 3.21 3.80
N VAL A 148 1.28 4.17 3.79
CA VAL A 148 1.57 5.06 4.91
C VAL A 148 1.16 6.47 4.54
N LEU A 149 0.30 7.09 5.34
CA LEU A 149 -0.05 8.50 5.21
C LEU A 149 0.98 9.34 5.99
N THR A 150 1.42 10.48 5.45
CA THR A 150 2.38 11.34 6.14
C THR A 150 2.27 12.81 5.72
N ASP A 151 2.72 13.72 6.59
CA ASP A 151 2.99 15.13 6.26
C ASP A 151 4.46 15.41 5.90
N MET A 152 5.31 14.37 5.90
CA MET A 152 6.69 14.46 5.44
C MET A 152 6.71 14.79 3.95
N PRO A 153 7.46 15.81 3.50
CA PRO A 153 7.50 16.25 2.10
C PRO A 153 8.36 15.31 1.23
N LEU A 154 7.96 14.04 1.19
CA LEU A 154 8.49 13.03 0.27
C LEU A 154 8.13 13.44 -1.16
N LYS A 155 9.05 13.21 -2.10
CA LYS A 155 8.82 13.54 -3.51
C LYS A 155 8.26 12.33 -4.26
N PRO A 156 7.30 12.52 -5.18
CA PRO A 156 6.88 11.52 -6.17
C PRO A 156 8.03 11.05 -7.05
#